data_AF-A0A947XNV8-F1
#
_entry.id   AF-A0A947XNV8-F1
#
_cell.length_a   1.000
_cell.length_b   1.000
_cell.length_c   1.000
_cell.angle_alpha   90.00
_cell.angle_beta   90.00
_cell.angle_gamma   90.00
#
_symmetry.space_group_name_H-M   'P 1'
#
loop_
_entity.id
_entity.type
_entity.pdbx_description
1 polymer ?
#
loop_
_entity_poly.entity_id
_entity_poly.type
_entity_poly.pdbx_seq_one_letter_code
_entity_poly.pdbx_strand_id
1 'polypeptide(L)'
;MKRLLVLATAIVTFGAGCMSNPLIKVEAPVQPEAPAETMSPPETPTVAEPQQDMPSPPETTQPITKPVANPPSPPVTQPVVKPPEQIVGKVFVTITDTGFSPQVVAISAGDTVVWTNKGTSNHTVASNGALIYDSGNIPAGTSWSRTFSAPGSYGYHCGAHPSEGGTVVVR
;
A
#
# COMPACT_ATOMS: atom_id res chain seq x y z
N MET A 1 -46.45 -54.33 25.77
CA MET A 1 -47.36 -53.89 26.85
C MET A 1 -46.53 -53.68 28.12
N LYS A 2 -46.61 -52.48 28.75
CA LYS A 2 -46.31 -52.08 30.16
C LYS A 2 -45.03 -52.65 30.83
N ARG A 3 -44.11 -51.90 31.47
CA ARG A 3 -44.16 -50.92 32.60
C ARG A 3 -42.79 -50.19 32.61
N LEU A 4 -42.60 -48.86 32.75
CA LEU A 4 -42.87 -47.84 33.78
C LEU A 4 -42.13 -47.98 35.14
N LEU A 5 -41.11 -47.10 35.33
CA LEU A 5 -40.60 -46.38 36.54
C LEU A 5 -40.08 -47.25 37.74
N VAL A 6 -39.00 -46.94 38.49
CA VAL A 6 -38.66 -45.74 39.30
C VAL A 6 -37.16 -45.76 39.71
N LEU A 7 -36.63 -44.55 39.93
CA LEU A 7 -35.36 -44.06 40.48
C LEU A 7 -34.62 -44.89 41.56
N ALA A 8 -33.29 -44.72 41.62
CA ALA A 8 -32.56 -44.52 42.87
C ALA A 8 -31.28 -43.69 42.65
N THR A 9 -31.27 -42.50 43.23
CA THR A 9 -30.11 -41.64 43.46
C THR A 9 -29.23 -42.24 44.56
N ALA A 10 -27.92 -42.28 44.38
CA ALA A 10 -26.97 -42.46 45.48
C ALA A 10 -25.83 -41.44 45.34
N ILE A 11 -25.83 -40.49 46.29
CA ILE A 11 -24.73 -39.60 46.64
C ILE A 11 -23.74 -40.39 47.51
N VAL A 12 -22.46 -39.99 47.52
CA VAL A 12 -21.55 -39.87 48.70
C VAL A 12 -20.07 -40.06 48.27
N THR A 13 -19.48 -38.91 47.92
CA THR A 13 -18.20 -38.31 48.40
C THR A 13 -16.86 -39.07 48.48
N PHE A 14 -15.85 -38.34 47.96
CA PHE A 14 -14.48 -38.09 48.43
C PHE A 14 -13.55 -39.27 48.78
N GLY A 15 -12.62 -39.54 47.86
CA GLY A 15 -11.34 -40.18 48.13
C GLY A 15 -10.21 -39.30 47.60
N ALA A 16 -9.33 -38.88 48.50
CA ALA A 16 -8.22 -37.97 48.28
C ALA A 16 -7.26 -38.42 47.18
N GLY A 17 -6.79 -37.46 46.39
CA GLY A 17 -5.75 -37.64 45.38
C GLY A 17 -4.99 -36.35 45.16
N CYS A 18 -4.49 -35.75 46.24
CA CYS A 18 -3.47 -34.70 46.16
C CYS A 18 -2.19 -35.30 45.60
N MET A 19 -2.01 -35.27 44.28
CA MET A 19 -0.68 -35.37 43.67
C MET A 19 -0.33 -33.96 43.23
N SER A 20 0.30 -33.24 44.16
CA SER A 20 0.99 -31.99 43.94
C SER A 20 1.90 -32.13 42.73
N ASN A 21 1.55 -31.46 41.64
CA ASN A 21 2.46 -31.24 40.54
C ASN A 21 3.48 -30.20 41.03
N PRO A 22 4.76 -30.54 41.24
CA PRO A 22 5.72 -29.52 41.63
C PRO A 22 5.83 -28.52 40.48
N LEU A 23 5.65 -27.24 40.82
CA LEU A 23 6.06 -26.10 40.01
C LEU A 23 7.52 -26.30 39.61
N ILE A 24 7.75 -26.88 38.42
CA ILE A 24 9.02 -26.74 37.73
C ILE A 24 9.04 -25.30 37.25
N LYS A 25 9.62 -24.45 38.11
CA LYS A 25 10.14 -23.15 37.74
C LYS A 25 11.25 -23.42 36.73
N VAL A 26 10.89 -23.50 35.45
CA VAL A 26 11.86 -23.42 34.37
C VAL A 26 12.35 -21.98 34.41
N GLU A 27 13.41 -21.74 35.18
CA GLU A 27 14.20 -20.52 35.06
C GLU A 27 14.70 -20.47 33.61
N ALA A 28 14.20 -19.46 32.89
CA ALA A 28 14.74 -19.11 31.58
C ALA A 28 16.26 -18.93 31.73
N PRO A 29 17.08 -19.41 30.78
CA PRO A 29 18.51 -19.14 30.81
C PRO A 29 18.70 -17.62 30.78
N VAL A 30 19.33 -17.09 31.84
CA VAL A 30 19.86 -15.74 31.87
C VAL A 30 20.81 -15.61 30.69
N GLN A 31 20.38 -14.91 29.64
CA GLN A 31 21.26 -14.55 28.53
C GLN A 31 22.41 -13.72 29.11
N PRO A 32 23.67 -13.99 28.75
CA PRO A 32 24.75 -13.08 29.10
C PRO A 32 24.46 -11.72 28.44
N GLU A 33 24.29 -10.69 29.27
CA GLU A 33 24.22 -9.30 28.82
C GLU A 33 25.47 -9.00 28.02
N ALA A 34 25.30 -8.62 26.75
CA ALA A 34 26.38 -8.10 25.93
C ALA A 34 26.97 -6.87 26.61
N PRO A 35 28.31 -6.69 26.61
CA PRO A 35 28.90 -5.48 27.17
C PRO A 35 28.33 -4.26 26.45
N ALA A 36 27.95 -3.24 27.23
CA ALA A 36 27.56 -1.94 26.71
C ALA A 36 28.74 -1.35 25.91
N GLU A 37 28.74 -1.59 24.60
CA GLU A 37 29.57 -0.83 23.69
C GLU A 37 29.08 0.62 23.74
N THR A 38 29.93 1.47 24.28
CA THR A 38 29.80 2.92 24.19
C THR A 38 30.04 3.29 22.72
N MET A 39 28.99 3.17 21.91
CA MET A 39 28.94 3.78 20.60
C MET A 39 29.05 5.29 20.80
N SER A 40 30.23 5.81 20.49
CA SER A 40 30.46 7.24 20.31
C SER A 40 29.41 7.78 19.31
N PRO A 41 28.92 9.02 19.47
CA PRO A 41 28.00 9.60 18.51
C PRO A 41 28.66 9.58 17.12
N PRO A 42 27.93 9.26 16.03
CA PRO A 42 28.47 9.48 14.70
C PRO A 42 28.77 10.97 14.57
N GLU A 43 30.03 11.31 14.29
CA GLU A 43 30.40 12.67 13.92
C GLU A 43 29.57 13.06 12.69
N THR A 44 28.81 14.14 12.82
CA THR A 44 28.13 14.79 11.71
C THR A 44 29.16 15.16 10.66
N PRO A 45 29.12 14.64 9.42
CA PRO A 45 29.85 15.28 8.35
C PRO A 45 29.11 16.60 8.04
N THR A 46 29.65 17.71 8.55
CA THR A 46 29.43 19.03 7.95
C THR A 46 29.99 18.97 6.53
N VAL A 47 29.16 18.59 5.57
CA VAL A 47 29.43 18.82 4.16
C VAL A 47 28.96 20.24 3.87
N ALA A 48 29.95 21.11 3.71
CA ALA A 48 29.79 22.42 3.12
C ALA A 48 29.06 22.29 1.78
N GLU A 49 28.03 23.11 1.63
CA GLU A 49 27.32 23.39 0.40
C GLU A 49 28.29 23.94 -0.66
N PRO A 50 28.44 23.30 -1.83
CA PRO A 50 28.92 23.98 -3.01
C PRO A 50 27.69 24.41 -3.81
N GLN A 51 27.41 25.70 -3.84
CA GLN A 51 26.61 26.29 -4.91
C GLN A 51 27.31 25.95 -6.24
N GLN A 52 26.72 25.05 -7.02
CA GLN A 52 27.08 24.87 -8.42
C GLN A 52 25.89 25.30 -9.27
N ASP A 53 25.99 26.56 -9.67
CA ASP A 53 25.35 27.18 -10.82
C ASP A 53 25.47 26.21 -12.02
N MET A 54 24.36 25.54 -12.36
CA MET A 54 24.28 24.74 -13.57
C MET A 54 23.81 25.66 -14.71
N PRO A 55 24.62 25.83 -15.77
CA PRO A 55 24.27 26.71 -16.88
C PRO A 55 23.02 26.21 -17.60
N SER A 56 22.16 27.14 -18.00
CA SER A 56 21.09 26.89 -18.97
C SER A 56 21.66 26.20 -20.22
N PRO A 57 20.93 25.26 -20.84
CA PRO A 57 21.36 24.68 -22.11
C PRO A 57 21.52 25.77 -23.17
N PRO A 58 22.47 25.64 -24.12
CA PRO A 58 22.67 26.65 -25.15
C PRO A 58 21.43 26.73 -26.04
N GLU A 59 20.79 27.90 -26.08
CA GLU A 59 19.87 28.24 -27.14
C GLU A 59 20.61 28.11 -28.47
N THR A 60 20.28 27.07 -29.23
CA THR A 60 20.72 26.98 -30.61
C THR A 60 19.88 27.95 -31.41
N THR A 61 20.43 29.16 -31.63
CA THR A 61 19.91 30.14 -32.57
C THR A 61 20.06 29.57 -33.99
N GLN A 62 19.03 28.89 -34.50
CA GLN A 62 18.88 28.70 -35.93
C GLN A 62 18.28 29.99 -36.53
N PRO A 63 18.86 30.55 -37.61
CA PRO A 63 18.33 31.74 -38.25
C PRO A 63 17.00 31.45 -38.94
N ILE A 64 16.01 32.29 -38.61
CA ILE A 64 14.72 32.43 -39.28
C ILE A 64 14.90 32.75 -40.77
N THR A 65 14.50 31.82 -41.64
CA THR A 65 14.06 32.13 -43.02
C THR A 65 12.53 32.07 -43.07
N LYS A 66 11.92 33.16 -43.57
CA LYS A 66 10.47 33.35 -43.83
C LYS A 66 9.85 32.20 -44.68
N PRO A 67 8.51 32.07 -44.74
CA PRO A 67 7.80 30.80 -44.68
C PRO A 67 7.42 30.28 -46.07
N VAL A 68 7.59 28.98 -46.30
CA VAL A 68 6.78 28.30 -47.33
C VAL A 68 5.40 28.08 -46.71
N ALA A 69 4.45 28.87 -47.16
CA ALA A 69 3.05 28.68 -46.85
C ALA A 69 2.61 27.31 -47.41
N ASN A 70 2.48 26.32 -46.53
CA ASN A 70 1.56 25.24 -46.81
C ASN A 70 0.15 25.85 -46.84
N PRO A 71 -0.67 25.58 -47.87
CA PRO A 71 -2.05 26.07 -47.87
C PRO A 71 -2.76 25.53 -46.62
N PRO A 72 -3.70 26.30 -46.02
CA PRO A 72 -4.50 25.77 -44.93
C PRO A 72 -5.26 24.56 -45.46
N SER A 73 -5.03 23.38 -44.86
CA SER A 73 -6.02 22.33 -44.95
C SER A 73 -7.36 22.92 -44.50
N PRO A 74 -8.46 22.71 -45.24
CA PRO A 74 -9.76 23.18 -44.80
C PRO A 74 -10.02 22.65 -43.39
N PRO A 75 -10.73 23.39 -42.52
CA PRO A 75 -11.11 22.86 -41.22
C PRO A 75 -11.94 21.61 -41.49
N VAL A 76 -11.37 20.44 -41.18
CA VAL A 76 -12.17 19.22 -41.14
C VAL A 76 -13.08 19.41 -39.95
N THR A 77 -14.32 19.78 -40.21
CA THR A 77 -15.44 19.65 -39.28
C THR A 77 -15.62 18.16 -39.01
N GLN A 78 -14.70 17.57 -38.25
CA GLN A 78 -14.98 16.31 -37.59
C GLN A 78 -16.17 16.61 -36.68
N PRO A 79 -17.26 15.83 -36.72
CA PRO A 79 -18.22 15.90 -35.64
C PRO A 79 -17.41 15.68 -34.36
N VAL A 80 -17.56 16.56 -33.37
CA VAL A 80 -17.06 16.29 -32.02
C VAL A 80 -17.87 15.10 -31.53
N VAL A 81 -17.43 13.91 -31.92
CA VAL A 81 -17.96 12.67 -31.38
C VAL A 81 -17.56 12.73 -29.92
N LYS A 82 -18.53 12.83 -29.02
CA LYS A 82 -18.34 12.58 -27.58
C LYS A 82 -17.33 11.43 -27.47
N PRO A 83 -16.22 11.56 -26.72
CA PRO A 83 -15.28 10.48 -26.54
C PRO A 83 -16.10 9.21 -26.30
N PRO A 84 -15.87 8.11 -27.04
CA PRO A 84 -16.63 6.89 -26.83
C PRO A 84 -16.67 6.66 -25.33
N GLU A 85 -17.84 6.38 -24.76
CA GLU A 85 -17.97 6.00 -23.36
C GLU A 85 -17.05 4.79 -23.15
N GLN A 86 -15.81 5.05 -22.78
CA GLN A 86 -14.84 4.01 -22.53
C GLN A 86 -15.40 3.23 -21.36
N ILE A 87 -15.55 1.93 -21.53
CA ILE A 87 -16.00 1.06 -20.45
C ILE A 87 -14.87 1.06 -19.43
N VAL A 88 -14.97 1.95 -18.44
CA VAL A 88 -13.97 2.11 -17.38
C VAL A 88 -14.00 0.83 -16.55
N GLY A 89 -12.96 0.02 -16.68
CA GLY A 89 -12.75 -1.14 -15.84
C GLY A 89 -12.50 -0.71 -14.40
N LYS A 90 -13.06 -1.44 -13.45
CA LYS A 90 -12.72 -1.31 -12.03
C LYS A 90 -11.98 -2.55 -11.56
N VAL A 91 -10.82 -2.34 -10.94
CA VAL A 91 -10.07 -3.39 -10.26
C VAL A 91 -9.98 -3.06 -8.78
N PHE A 92 -10.16 -4.08 -7.94
CA PHE A 92 -10.24 -3.91 -6.49
C PHE A 92 -8.96 -4.40 -5.81
N VAL A 93 -8.49 -3.62 -4.85
CA VAL A 93 -7.41 -3.96 -3.92
C VAL A 93 -7.95 -3.87 -2.51
N THR A 94 -7.69 -4.88 -1.70
CA THR A 94 -7.99 -4.89 -0.27
C THR A 94 -6.78 -4.40 0.50
N ILE A 95 -6.99 -3.49 1.45
CA ILE A 95 -5.99 -3.11 2.44
C ILE A 95 -6.27 -3.90 3.72
N THR A 96 -5.28 -4.60 4.23
CA THR A 96 -5.28 -5.25 5.54
C THR A 96 -4.30 -4.54 6.46
N ASP A 97 -4.28 -4.88 7.74
CA ASP A 97 -3.29 -4.34 8.69
C ASP A 97 -1.86 -4.85 8.45
N THR A 98 -1.66 -5.65 7.40
CA THR A 98 -0.37 -6.22 6.99
C THR A 98 -0.05 -5.93 5.52
N GLY A 99 -0.77 -5.00 4.88
CA GLY A 99 -0.47 -4.53 3.53
C GLY A 99 -1.63 -4.66 2.53
N PHE A 100 -1.29 -4.87 1.25
CA PHE A 100 -2.22 -4.79 0.13
C PHE A 100 -2.41 -6.14 -0.57
N SER A 101 -3.66 -6.49 -0.87
CA SER A 101 -4.01 -7.73 -1.55
C SER A 101 -5.04 -7.52 -2.68
N PRO A 102 -4.73 -7.90 -3.93
CA PRO A 102 -3.42 -8.36 -4.39
C PRO A 102 -2.37 -7.23 -4.32
N GLN A 103 -1.10 -7.60 -4.18
CA GLN A 103 0.00 -6.63 -4.14
C GLN A 103 0.29 -6.04 -5.52
N VAL A 104 0.03 -6.78 -6.59
CA VAL A 104 0.19 -6.32 -7.97
C VAL A 104 -1.15 -6.44 -8.68
N VAL A 105 -1.59 -5.35 -9.31
CA VAL A 105 -2.76 -5.33 -10.19
C VAL A 105 -2.38 -4.90 -11.59
N ALA A 106 -3.09 -5.44 -12.56
CA ALA A 106 -2.92 -5.16 -13.97
C ALA A 106 -4.22 -4.57 -14.53
N ILE A 107 -4.13 -3.42 -15.18
CA ILE A 107 -5.28 -2.69 -15.73
C ILE A 107 -4.96 -2.13 -17.12
N SER A 108 -6.00 -1.70 -17.85
CA SER A 108 -5.84 -0.96 -19.10
C SER A 108 -5.76 0.54 -18.83
N ALA A 109 -5.12 1.29 -19.72
CA ALA A 109 -5.19 2.75 -19.67
C ALA A 109 -6.65 3.26 -19.68
N GLY A 110 -7.00 4.06 -18.68
CA GLY A 110 -8.35 4.59 -18.45
C GLY A 110 -9.13 3.87 -17.34
N ASP A 111 -8.63 2.75 -16.81
CA ASP A 111 -9.27 2.00 -15.74
C ASP A 111 -9.05 2.65 -14.35
N THR A 112 -9.95 2.31 -13.43
CA THR A 112 -9.91 2.74 -12.02
C THR A 112 -9.51 1.60 -11.10
N VAL A 113 -8.53 1.84 -10.23
CA VAL A 113 -8.27 0.96 -9.07
C VAL A 113 -9.03 1.49 -7.85
N VAL A 114 -9.67 0.59 -7.12
CA VAL A 114 -10.40 0.87 -5.88
C VAL A 114 -9.74 0.13 -4.74
N TRP A 115 -9.14 0.87 -3.80
CA TRP A 115 -8.60 0.33 -2.57
C TRP A 115 -9.67 0.37 -1.49
N THR A 116 -9.90 -0.74 -0.80
CA THR A 116 -10.85 -0.84 0.30
C THR A 116 -10.14 -1.29 1.56
N ASN A 117 -10.23 -0.48 2.61
CA ASN A 117 -9.65 -0.82 3.89
C ASN A 117 -10.55 -1.84 4.62
N LYS A 118 -10.04 -3.06 4.78
CA LYS A 118 -10.65 -4.15 5.55
C LYS A 118 -9.86 -4.44 6.84
N GLY A 119 -8.81 -3.68 7.12
CA GLY A 119 -8.11 -3.68 8.40
C GLY A 119 -8.91 -2.96 9.49
N THR A 120 -8.30 -2.90 10.66
CA THR A 120 -8.86 -2.24 11.85
C THR A 120 -8.33 -0.81 12.03
N SER A 121 -7.18 -0.51 11.43
CA SER A 121 -6.52 0.81 11.51
C SER A 121 -6.82 1.68 10.28
N ASN A 122 -6.51 2.97 10.38
CA ASN A 122 -6.49 3.85 9.21
C ASN A 122 -5.27 3.53 8.34
N HIS A 123 -5.47 3.46 7.03
CA HIS A 123 -4.39 3.24 6.06
C HIS A 123 -4.40 4.32 4.98
N THR A 124 -3.32 4.44 4.23
CA THR A 124 -3.25 5.35 3.06
C THR A 124 -2.75 4.62 1.82
N VAL A 125 -2.86 5.28 0.67
CA VAL A 125 -2.26 4.88 -0.60
C VAL A 125 -1.48 6.08 -1.13
N ALA A 126 -0.16 6.05 -0.95
CA ALA A 126 0.76 7.09 -1.36
C ALA A 126 1.69 6.59 -2.48
N SER A 127 1.92 7.40 -3.51
CA SER A 127 2.76 7.06 -4.67
C SER A 127 4.26 6.97 -4.33
N ASN A 128 4.98 6.04 -4.99
CA ASN A 128 6.45 5.90 -4.87
C ASN A 128 7.23 6.61 -5.99
N GLY A 129 6.55 7.19 -6.98
CA GLY A 129 7.15 7.66 -8.24
C GLY A 129 6.85 9.11 -8.58
N ALA A 130 7.23 9.53 -9.79
CA ALA A 130 7.09 10.90 -10.26
C ALA A 130 5.62 11.38 -10.35
N LEU A 131 4.68 10.46 -10.53
CA LEU A 131 3.26 10.77 -10.47
C LEU A 131 2.81 10.80 -9.00
N ILE A 132 2.77 11.99 -8.42
CA ILE A 132 2.44 12.20 -7.00
C ILE A 132 0.94 12.04 -6.75
N TYR A 133 0.57 11.19 -5.80
CA TYR A 133 -0.77 11.10 -5.23
C TYR A 133 -0.74 10.54 -3.81
N ASP A 134 -1.70 10.97 -3.00
CA ASP A 134 -1.98 10.46 -1.66
C ASP A 134 -3.50 10.41 -1.47
N SER A 135 -4.00 9.32 -0.89
CA SER A 135 -5.43 9.17 -0.55
C SER A 135 -5.85 9.99 0.66
N GLY A 136 -4.90 10.45 1.48
CA GLY A 136 -5.14 10.75 2.89
C GLY A 136 -5.57 9.48 3.65
N ASN A 137 -6.05 9.66 4.89
CA ASN A 137 -6.57 8.54 5.66
C ASN A 137 -7.75 7.87 4.96
N ILE A 138 -7.67 6.56 4.83
CA ILE A 138 -8.77 5.66 4.45
C ILE A 138 -9.19 4.94 5.73
N PRO A 139 -10.27 5.37 6.40
CA PRO A 139 -10.79 4.69 7.59
C PRO A 139 -11.16 3.24 7.34
N ALA A 140 -11.14 2.42 8.39
CA ALA A 140 -11.60 1.04 8.35
C ALA A 140 -13.01 0.94 7.73
N GLY A 141 -13.20 0.00 6.80
CA GLY A 141 -14.45 -0.22 6.10
C GLY A 141 -14.74 0.73 4.92
N THR A 142 -13.88 1.73 4.68
CA THR A 142 -14.05 2.70 3.59
C THR A 142 -13.15 2.41 2.39
N SER A 143 -13.35 3.15 1.30
CA SER A 143 -12.61 2.97 0.06
C SER A 143 -12.12 4.29 -0.50
N TRP A 144 -11.01 4.22 -1.24
CA TRP A 144 -10.50 5.28 -2.08
C TRP A 144 -10.20 4.74 -3.48
N SER A 145 -10.30 5.57 -4.51
CA SER A 145 -10.12 5.11 -5.89
C SER A 145 -9.36 6.10 -6.75
N ARG A 146 -8.63 5.58 -7.74
CA ARG A 146 -7.87 6.37 -8.70
C ARG A 146 -7.92 5.77 -10.09
N THR A 147 -8.13 6.63 -11.08
CA THR A 147 -8.02 6.29 -12.50
C THR A 147 -6.60 6.51 -13.01
N PHE A 148 -6.08 5.56 -13.79
CA PHE A 148 -4.77 5.66 -14.42
C PHE A 148 -4.92 5.73 -15.94
N SER A 149 -4.55 6.87 -16.53
CA SER A 149 -4.77 7.15 -17.95
C SER A 149 -3.57 6.86 -18.85
N ALA A 150 -2.39 6.64 -18.29
CA ALA A 150 -1.16 6.42 -19.04
C ALA A 150 -0.58 5.02 -18.75
N PRO A 151 -0.06 4.30 -19.76
CA PRO A 151 0.69 3.07 -19.55
C PRO A 151 1.91 3.30 -18.66
N GLY A 152 2.24 2.31 -17.83
CA GLY A 152 3.36 2.40 -16.91
C GLY A 152 3.23 1.50 -15.69
N SER A 153 4.24 1.58 -14.82
CA SER A 153 4.24 0.90 -13.52
C SER A 153 4.19 1.94 -12.41
N TYR A 154 3.17 1.84 -11.56
CA TYR A 154 2.90 2.78 -10.48
C TYR A 154 3.01 2.07 -9.14
N GLY A 155 4.19 2.18 -8.52
CA GLY A 155 4.41 1.73 -7.14
C GLY A 155 3.72 2.65 -6.14
N TYR A 156 3.19 2.08 -5.06
CA TYR A 156 2.59 2.80 -3.95
C TYR A 156 2.82 2.09 -2.62
N HIS A 157 2.65 2.80 -1.50
CA HIS A 157 2.76 2.27 -0.15
C HIS A 157 1.69 2.86 0.78
N CYS A 158 1.53 2.27 1.97
CA CYS A 158 0.85 2.94 3.08
C CYS A 158 1.84 3.85 3.79
N GLY A 159 1.50 5.12 4.01
CA GLY A 159 2.42 6.12 4.58
C GLY A 159 2.95 5.74 5.96
N ALA A 160 2.18 4.99 6.76
CA ALA A 160 2.61 4.47 8.05
C ALA A 160 3.54 3.24 7.94
N HIS A 161 3.48 2.52 6.82
CA HIS A 161 4.23 1.29 6.58
C HIS A 161 4.90 1.33 5.19
N PRO A 162 6.01 2.07 5.02
CA PRO A 162 6.63 2.25 3.70
C PRO A 162 7.15 0.96 3.04
N SER A 163 7.43 -0.07 3.84
CA SER A 163 7.79 -1.40 3.35
C SER A 163 6.61 -2.22 2.83
N GLU A 164 5.38 -1.85 3.19
CA GLU A 164 4.16 -2.53 2.78
C GLU A 164 3.51 -1.76 1.63
N GLY A 165 3.79 -2.19 0.40
CA GLY A 165 3.35 -1.49 -0.79
C GLY A 165 2.92 -2.42 -1.91
N GLY A 166 2.27 -1.85 -2.91
CA GLY A 166 1.80 -2.55 -4.10
C GLY A 166 2.23 -1.87 -5.39
N THR A 167 1.82 -2.44 -6.51
CA THR A 167 2.12 -1.91 -7.85
C THR A 167 0.91 -2.04 -8.76
N VAL A 168 0.54 -0.94 -9.41
CA VAL A 168 -0.43 -0.94 -10.52
C VAL A 168 0.35 -0.94 -11.83
N VAL A 169 0.16 -1.98 -12.65
CA VAL A 169 0.70 -2.06 -14.01
C VAL A 169 -0.40 -1.69 -14.99
N VAL A 170 -0.20 -0.61 -15.73
CA VAL A 170 -1.12 -0.12 -16.76
C VAL A 170 -0.56 -0.50 -18.13
N ARG A 171 -1.37 -1.22 -18.91
CA ARG A 171 -1.04 -1.68 -20.26
C ARG A 171 -1.77 -0.88 -21.34
#